data_AF-A0A1G9M8J6-F1
#
_entry.id   AF-A0A1G9M8J6-F1
#
_cell.length_a   1.000
_cell.length_b   1.000
_cell.length_c   1.000
_cell.angle_alpha   90.00
_cell.angle_beta   90.00
_cell.angle_gamma   90.00
#
_symmetry.space_group_name_H-M   'P 1'
#
loop_
_entity.id
_entity.type
_entity.pdbx_description
1 polymer ?
#
loop_
_entity_poly.entity_id
_entity_poly.type
_entity_poly.pdbx_seq_one_letter_code
_entity_poly.pdbx_strand_id
1 'polypeptide(L)' 'MRIQSGLSQSQLAIKMDISIGFVGNVESPNHRAKYNVNHLNKLAKVFNCNFSDFFPEKPFN' A
#
# COMPACT_ATOMS: atom_id res chain seq x y z
N MET A 1 2.98 -5.90 -4.53
CA MET A 1 2.31 -6.54 -3.37
C MET A 1 0.81 -6.74 -3.57
N ARG A 2 -0.06 -5.71 -3.62
CA ARG A 2 -1.54 -5.94 -3.72
C ARG A 2 -1.96 -6.94 -4.80
N ILE A 3 -1.50 -6.74 -6.04
CA ILE A 3 -1.81 -7.63 -7.18
C ILE A 3 -1.24 -9.03 -6.97
N GLN A 4 -0.01 -9.15 -6.46
CA GLN A 4 0.64 -10.44 -6.15
C GLN A 4 -0.13 -11.22 -5.08
N SER A 5 -0.74 -10.52 -4.11
CA SER A 5 -1.60 -11.11 -3.08
C SER A 5 -3.02 -11.40 -3.56
N GLY A 6 -3.34 -11.17 -4.84
CA GLY A 6 -4.68 -11.41 -5.42
C GLY A 6 -5.78 -10.51 -4.87
N LEU A 7 -5.45 -9.41 -4.20
CA LEU A 7 -6.43 -8.52 -3.58
C LEU A 7 -6.93 -7.47 -4.57
N SER A 8 -8.24 -7.24 -4.63
CA SER A 8 -8.82 -6.04 -5.25
C SER A 8 -8.51 -4.79 -4.42
N GLN A 9 -8.71 -3.60 -5.01
CA GLN A 9 -8.59 -2.34 -4.27
C GLN A 9 -9.60 -2.25 -3.11
N SER A 10 -10.82 -2.76 -3.31
CA SER A 10 -11.84 -2.79 -2.27
C SER A 10 -11.48 -3.72 -1.12
N GLN A 11 -10.94 -4.91 -1.42
CA GLN A 11 -10.48 -5.85 -0.40
C GLN A 11 -9.30 -5.27 0.41
N LEU A 12 -8.36 -4.59 -0.26
CA LEU A 12 -7.25 -3.93 0.44
C LEU A 12 -7.77 -2.82 1.35
N ALA A 13 -8.69 -1.99 0.86
CA ALA A 13 -9.28 -0.89 1.64
C ALA A 13 -9.97 -1.39 2.92
N ILE A 14 -10.74 -2.46 2.83
CA ILE A 14 -11.39 -3.11 3.98
C ILE A 14 -10.35 -3.62 4.98
N LYS A 15 -9.31 -4.34 4.51
CA LYS A 15 -8.25 -4.87 5.39
C LYS A 15 -7.42 -3.77 6.06
N MET A 16 -7.29 -2.62 5.40
CA MET A 16 -6.52 -1.46 5.86
C MET A 16 -7.36 -0.48 6.69
N ASP A 17 -8.68 -0.68 6.75
CA ASP A 17 -9.64 0.24 7.35
C ASP A 17 -9.48 1.68 6.83
N ILE A 18 -9.59 1.84 5.50
CA ILE A 18 -9.49 3.10 4.76
C ILE A 18 -10.50 3.09 3.60
N SER A 19 -10.71 4.25 2.96
CA SER A 19 -11.65 4.32 1.83
C SER A 19 -11.08 3.66 0.57
N ILE A 20 -11.97 3.02 -0.21
CA ILE A 20 -11.62 2.42 -1.51
C ILE A 20 -11.07 3.49 -2.46
N GLY A 21 -11.67 4.68 -2.47
CA GLY A 21 -11.21 5.81 -3.27
C GLY A 21 -9.80 6.27 -2.89
N PHE A 22 -9.41 6.19 -1.62
CA PHE A 22 -8.04 6.49 -1.22
C PHE A 22 -7.05 5.47 -1.79
N VAL A 23 -7.36 4.16 -1.76
CA VAL A 23 -6.52 3.14 -2.41
C VAL A 23 -6.40 3.42 -3.91
N GLY A 24 -7.49 3.75 -4.59
CA GLY A 24 -7.49 4.12 -6.00
C GLY A 24 -6.61 5.35 -6.30
N ASN A 25 -6.71 6.39 -5.47
CA ASN A 25 -5.88 7.58 -5.58
C ASN A 25 -4.40 7.27 -5.33
N VAL A 26 -4.07 6.39 -4.38
CA VAL A 26 -2.69 6.04 -4.08
C VAL A 26 -2.03 5.28 -5.24
N GLU A 27 -2.76 4.32 -5.82
CA GLU A 27 -2.27 3.49 -6.92
C GLU A 27 -2.28 4.19 -8.28
N SER A 28 -3.01 5.30 -8.40
CA SER A 28 -2.98 6.12 -9.61
C SER A 28 -1.68 6.93 -9.70
N PRO A 29 -0.97 6.89 -10.84
CA PRO A 29 0.20 7.75 -11.07
C PRO A 29 -0.18 9.23 -11.19
N ASN A 30 -1.43 9.53 -11.57
CA ASN A 30 -1.93 10.89 -11.79
C ASN A 30 -2.37 11.60 -10.51
N HIS A 31 -2.35 10.90 -9.36
CA HIS A 31 -2.77 11.44 -8.08
C HIS A 31 -1.59 11.56 -7.13
N ARG A 32 -1.57 12.67 -6.39
CA ARG A 32 -0.52 12.97 -5.39
C ARG A 32 -0.61 12.13 -4.12
N ALA A 33 -1.76 11.51 -3.85
CA ALA A 33 -1.96 10.72 -2.64
C ALA A 33 -1.00 9.53 -2.65
N LYS A 34 -0.33 9.27 -1.53
CA LYS A 34 0.55 8.10 -1.34
C LYS A 34 0.37 7.55 0.07
N TYR A 35 0.74 6.29 0.27
CA TYR A 35 0.77 5.70 1.60
C TYR A 35 1.81 6.41 2.47
N ASN A 36 1.43 6.72 3.71
CA ASN A 36 2.35 7.25 4.72
C ASN A 36 2.88 6.10 5.59
N VAL A 37 3.78 6.41 6.53
CA VAL A 37 4.40 5.43 7.43
C VAL A 37 3.36 4.59 8.21
N ASN A 38 2.27 5.20 8.66
CA ASN A 38 1.20 4.47 9.36
C ASN A 38 0.48 3.47 8.44
N HIS A 39 0.24 3.87 7.18
CA HIS A 39 -0.30 2.97 6.17
C HIS A 39 0.68 1.84 5.85
N LEU A 40 1.97 2.12 5.71
CA LEU A 40 2.99 1.09 5.48
C LEU A 40 2.99 0.05 6.61
N ASN A 41 2.81 0.46 7.87
CA ASN A 41 2.73 -0.45 9.01
C ASN A 41 1.50 -1.38 8.92
N LYS A 42 0.35 -0.83 8.51
CA LYS A 42 -0.84 -1.64 8.26
C LYS A 42 -0.62 -2.60 7.08
N LEU A 43 0.02 -2.14 6.00
CA LEU A 43 0.33 -2.99 4.84
C LEU A 43 1.27 -4.14 5.20
N ALA A 44 2.29 -3.89 6.03
CA ALA A 44 3.20 -4.93 6.52
C ALA A 44 2.41 -6.07 7.18
N LYS A 45 1.44 -5.72 8.03
CA LYS A 45 0.55 -6.69 8.70
C LYS A 45 -0.37 -7.40 7.70
N VAL A 46 -0.93 -6.69 6.73
CA VAL A 46 -1.83 -7.26 5.71
C VAL A 46 -1.11 -8.26 4.81
N PHE A 47 0.13 -7.96 4.42
CA PHE A 47 0.92 -8.79 3.50
C PHE A 47 1.84 -9.78 4.23
N ASN A 48 1.88 -9.75 5.56
CA ASN A 48 2.79 -10.54 6.39
C ASN A 48 4.25 -10.43 5.92
N CYS A 49 4.71 -9.19 5.71
CA CYS A 49 6.05 -8.87 5.25
C CYS A 49 6.74 -7.92 6.25
N ASN A 50 8.06 -7.73 6.09
CA ASN A 50 8.78 -6.78 6.92
C ASN A 50 8.44 -5.35 6.49
N PHE A 51 8.45 -4.41 7.45
CA PHE A 51 8.22 -2.99 7.16
C PHE A 51 9.28 -2.42 6.19
N SER A 52 10.50 -2.94 6.25
CA SER A 52 11.61 -2.57 5.35
C SER A 52 11.34 -2.92 3.88
N ASP A 53 10.48 -3.90 3.59
CA ASP A 53 10.25 -4.41 2.23
C ASP A 53 9.54 -3.37 1.32
N PHE A 54 9.05 -2.26 1.89
CA PHE A 54 8.46 -1.14 1.13
C PHE A 54 9.49 -0.13 0.62
N PHE A 55 10.76 -0.25 1.01
CA PHE A 55 11.81 0.69 0.69
C PHE A 55 12.89 0.03 -0.15
N PRO A 56 13.57 0.78 -1.02
CA PRO A 56 14.73 0.25 -1.72
C PRO A 56 15.90 0.10 -0.74
N GLU A 57 16.77 -0.88 -0.98
CA GLU A 57 18.00 -1.05 -0.20
C GLU A 57 19.01 0.09 -0.42
N LYS A 58 18.89 0.79 -1.57
CA LYS A 58 19.75 1.91 -1.97
C LYS A 58 18.89 3.07 -2.48
N PRO A 59 19.35 4.33 -2.40
CA PRO A 59 18.63 5.47 -2.95
C PRO A 59 18.32 5.30 -4.44
N PHE A 60 17.21 5.88 -4.90
CA PHE A 60 16.91 6.02 -6.33
C PHE A 60 17.78 7.15 -6.91
N ASN A 61 18.31 6.94 -8.12
CA ASN A 61 19.02 7.96 -8.91
C ASN A 61 18.06 8.90 -9.63
#